data_AF-A0A961AWB1-F1
#
_entry.id   AF-A0A961AWB1-F1
#
_cell.length_a   1.000
_cell.length_b   1.000
_cell.length_c   1.000
_cell.angle_alpha   90.00
_cell.angle_beta   90.00
_cell.angle_gamma   90.00
#
_symmetry.space_group_name_H-M   'P 1'
#
loop_
_entity.id
_entity.type
_entity.pdbx_description
1 polymer ?
#
loop_
_entity_poly.entity_id
_entity_poly.type
_entity_poly.pdbx_seq_one_letter_code
_entity_poly.pdbx_strand_id
1 'polypeptide(L)'
;MSVSAFSRNRHFLVALIVALAVPGLRGAPLEIFEGATLVETEYNDADSFRIKLPERDSEEVIRLYFVDSPETSFDTESDRRRVLEQSRYFGLDDARQVIVFGKEAGEFVAEKLKKPFTVHTAFARAQGRSRKPRIYAMVETADGEDLAKLLVENGYARSRGIGRQLPGGTTADEYTAFLTDLEMVAAIKKKGIWSATDAESIADLRRKQREEDRELNEALRFGVFSSVSEESPLSLNEASAEELQQLQGIGQELADRITAARPFGSVDELLRVKGIGEATLTKIRP
;
A
#
# COMPACT_ATOMS: atom_id res chain seq x y z
N MET A 1 -33.40 46.73 62.18
CA MET A 1 -33.18 45.28 62.38
C MET A 1 -33.40 44.61 61.03
N SER A 2 -32.42 44.54 60.12
CA SER A 2 -31.15 43.78 60.14
C SER A 2 -31.34 42.29 59.77
N VAL A 3 -30.58 41.87 58.74
CA VAL A 3 -30.17 40.49 58.37
C VAL A 3 -31.25 39.61 57.68
N SER A 4 -31.08 38.87 56.58
CA SER A 4 -30.01 38.62 55.59
C SER A 4 -30.57 37.86 54.37
N ALA A 5 -30.18 38.32 53.18
CA ALA A 5 -29.54 37.55 52.12
C ALA A 5 -29.71 36.01 52.06
N PHE A 6 -30.19 35.50 50.91
CA PHE A 6 -29.53 34.38 50.23
C PHE A 6 -29.71 34.54 48.71
N SER A 7 -28.73 35.21 48.10
CA SER A 7 -28.51 35.22 46.66
C SER A 7 -28.11 33.82 46.24
N ARG A 8 -28.92 33.17 45.39
CA ARG A 8 -28.53 31.94 44.71
C ARG A 8 -27.83 32.34 43.41
N ASN A 9 -26.52 32.60 43.51
CA ASN A 9 -25.63 32.69 42.35
C ASN A 9 -25.75 31.41 41.52
N ARG A 10 -26.45 31.48 40.39
CA ARG A 10 -26.30 30.48 39.32
C ARG A 10 -24.97 30.78 38.64
N HIS A 11 -23.89 30.21 39.17
CA HIS A 11 -22.66 30.07 38.43
C HIS A 11 -22.97 29.19 37.20
N PHE A 12 -23.18 29.82 36.05
CA PHE A 12 -23.02 29.12 34.78
C PHE A 12 -21.54 28.78 34.67
N LEU A 13 -21.20 27.54 35.00
CA LEU A 13 -19.94 26.94 34.60
C LEU A 13 -20.00 26.85 33.08
N VAL A 14 -19.51 27.88 32.38
CA VAL A 14 -19.14 27.74 30.97
C VAL A 14 -17.95 26.80 30.99
N ALA A 15 -18.22 25.51 30.85
CA ALA A 15 -17.20 24.53 30.52
C ALA A 15 -16.67 24.93 29.14
N LEU A 16 -15.58 25.68 29.14
CA LEU A 16 -14.74 25.84 27.97
C LEU A 16 -14.22 24.44 27.65
N ILE A 17 -14.95 23.71 26.80
CA ILE A 17 -14.41 22.54 26.13
C ILE A 17 -13.32 23.10 25.23
N VAL A 18 -12.11 23.19 25.77
CA VAL A 18 -10.91 23.17 24.96
C VAL A 18 -10.94 21.81 24.30
N ALA A 19 -11.49 21.76 23.09
CA ALA A 19 -11.22 20.67 22.18
C ALA A 19 -9.71 20.72 21.97
N LEU A 20 -8.97 19.97 22.80
CA LEU A 20 -7.64 19.53 22.45
C LEU A 20 -7.85 18.82 21.11
N ALA A 21 -7.50 19.52 20.03
CA ALA A 21 -7.37 18.91 18.73
C ALA A 21 -6.34 17.81 18.93
N VAL A 22 -6.83 16.58 19.12
CA VAL A 22 -5.99 15.39 19.03
C VAL A 22 -5.40 15.48 17.63
N PRO A 23 -4.07 15.66 17.50
CA PRO A 23 -3.46 15.79 16.18
C PRO A 23 -3.89 14.57 15.37
N GLY A 24 -4.49 14.85 14.21
CA GLY A 24 -5.06 13.82 13.36
C GLY A 24 -4.04 12.72 13.10
N LEU A 25 -4.38 11.54 13.61
CA LEU A 25 -3.91 10.20 13.31
C LEU A 25 -3.27 10.10 11.91
N ARG A 26 -1.93 10.11 11.83
CA ARG A 26 -1.18 9.87 10.59
C ARG A 26 0.03 8.98 10.89
N GLY A 27 0.42 8.16 9.91
CA GLY A 27 1.72 7.45 9.94
C GLY A 27 2.88 8.45 10.01
N ALA A 28 4.11 7.97 10.21
CA ALA A 28 5.28 8.88 10.29
C ALA A 28 5.33 9.87 9.11
N PRO A 29 5.83 11.09 9.28
CA PRO A 29 5.87 12.04 8.17
C PRO A 29 6.69 11.48 6.99
N LEU A 30 6.26 11.79 5.77
CA LEU A 30 7.06 11.51 4.57
C LEU A 30 8.24 12.49 4.52
N GLU A 31 9.45 11.96 4.43
CA GLU A 31 10.65 12.72 4.08
C GLU A 31 10.71 12.90 2.57
N ILE A 32 11.24 14.06 2.13
CA ILE A 32 11.32 14.45 0.72
C ILE A 32 12.78 14.49 0.31
N PHE A 33 13.10 13.79 -0.77
CA PHE A 33 14.45 13.72 -1.33
C PHE A 33 14.41 14.16 -2.80
N GLU A 34 14.84 15.39 -3.06
CA GLU A 34 14.96 15.94 -4.41
C GLU A 34 16.27 15.51 -5.07
N GLY A 35 16.22 15.09 -6.33
CA GLY A 35 17.41 14.68 -7.07
C GLY A 35 17.86 13.25 -6.80
N ALA A 36 16.93 12.37 -6.40
CA ALA A 36 17.18 10.93 -6.40
C ALA A 36 17.44 10.44 -7.83
N THR A 37 18.21 9.36 -7.96
CA THR A 37 18.58 8.78 -9.26
C THR A 37 18.28 7.30 -9.31
N LEU A 38 17.90 6.80 -10.50
CA LEU A 38 17.67 5.38 -10.74
C LEU A 38 19.02 4.66 -10.79
N VAL A 39 19.12 3.53 -10.09
CA VAL A 39 20.28 2.62 -10.19
C VAL A 39 19.89 1.48 -11.12
N GLU A 40 20.53 1.40 -12.28
CA GLU A 40 20.25 0.35 -13.27
C GLU A 40 20.61 -1.04 -12.72
N THR A 41 19.61 -1.91 -12.63
CA THR A 41 19.81 -3.32 -12.28
C THR A 41 18.84 -4.19 -13.05
N GLU A 42 19.19 -5.46 -13.28
CA GLU A 42 18.35 -6.46 -13.96
C GLU A 42 17.06 -6.82 -13.17
N TYR A 43 17.01 -6.45 -11.89
CA TYR A 43 15.90 -6.74 -10.99
C TYR A 43 14.92 -5.57 -10.84
N ASN A 44 15.16 -4.45 -11.51
CA ASN A 44 14.21 -3.34 -11.50
C ASN A 44 12.96 -3.76 -12.29
N ASP A 45 11.81 -3.67 -11.64
CA ASP A 45 10.51 -3.72 -12.28
C ASP A 45 9.80 -2.36 -12.15
N ALA A 46 8.60 -2.25 -12.69
CA ALA A 46 7.91 -0.97 -12.78
C ALA A 46 7.38 -0.44 -11.43
N ASP A 47 7.09 -1.31 -10.45
CA ASP A 47 6.63 -0.88 -9.12
C ASP A 47 7.69 -1.01 -8.04
N SER A 48 8.83 -1.65 -8.34
CA SER A 48 9.90 -1.95 -7.41
C SER A 48 11.27 -1.83 -8.08
N PHE A 49 12.04 -0.82 -7.71
CA PHE A 49 13.33 -0.55 -8.34
C PHE A 49 14.33 0.08 -7.39
N ARG A 50 15.61 0.03 -7.77
CA ARG A 50 16.71 0.55 -6.96
C ARG A 50 16.99 2.01 -7.27
N ILE A 51 17.21 2.80 -6.23
CA ILE A 51 17.51 4.22 -6.31
C ILE A 51 18.70 4.60 -5.44
N LYS A 52 19.31 5.73 -5.76
CA LYS A 52 20.23 6.44 -4.87
C LYS A 52 19.57 7.75 -4.43
N LEU A 53 19.40 7.89 -3.11
CA LEU A 53 18.92 9.14 -2.51
C LEU A 53 20.10 10.14 -2.41
N PRO A 54 19.84 11.45 -2.60
CA PRO A 54 20.84 12.49 -2.34
C PRO A 54 21.33 12.41 -0.88
N GLU A 55 22.59 12.77 -0.65
CA GLU A 55 23.20 12.89 0.69
C GLU A 55 23.20 11.59 1.53
N ARG A 56 22.88 10.44 0.89
CA ARG A 56 22.98 9.11 1.48
C ARG A 56 23.96 8.27 0.67
N ASP A 57 24.87 7.61 1.39
CA ASP A 57 25.85 6.72 0.78
C ASP A 57 25.24 5.37 0.33
N SER A 58 24.06 5.03 0.83
CA SER A 58 23.38 3.75 0.53
C SER A 58 22.36 3.85 -0.60
N GLU A 59 22.37 2.85 -1.49
CA GLU A 59 21.30 2.61 -2.47
C GLU A 59 20.11 1.98 -1.77
N GLU A 60 18.89 2.44 -2.03
CA GLU A 60 17.67 1.84 -1.49
C GLU A 60 16.89 1.11 -2.58
N VAL A 61 16.20 0.03 -2.23
CA VAL A 61 15.21 -0.59 -3.12
C VAL A 61 13.85 -0.10 -2.67
N ILE A 62 13.14 0.61 -3.53
CA ILE A 62 11.80 1.11 -3.22
C ILE A 62 10.72 0.19 -3.81
N ARG A 63 9.54 0.19 -3.19
CA ARG A 63 8.28 -0.28 -3.76
C ARG A 63 7.30 0.89 -3.79
N LEU A 64 6.63 1.12 -4.90
CA LEU A 64 5.65 2.18 -5.02
C LEU A 64 4.45 1.88 -4.11
N TYR A 65 3.93 2.94 -3.48
CA TYR A 65 2.59 2.89 -2.91
C TYR A 65 1.53 2.80 -4.03
N PHE A 66 0.34 2.30 -3.68
CA PHE A 66 -0.88 2.25 -4.49
C PHE A 66 -0.93 1.34 -5.72
N VAL A 67 0.19 1.00 -6.32
CA VAL A 67 0.23 0.32 -7.62
C VAL A 67 0.91 -1.04 -7.54
N ASP A 68 0.42 -1.95 -8.40
CA ASP A 68 0.96 -3.29 -8.61
C ASP A 68 1.12 -3.46 -10.11
N SER A 69 2.36 -3.64 -10.54
CA SER A 69 2.71 -3.78 -11.95
C SER A 69 2.74 -5.26 -12.37
N PRO A 70 2.53 -5.57 -13.66
CA PRO A 70 2.67 -6.93 -14.17
C PRO A 70 4.05 -7.52 -13.84
N GLU A 71 4.09 -8.78 -13.40
CA GLU A 71 5.33 -9.48 -13.06
C GLU A 71 6.29 -9.56 -14.26
N THR A 72 7.59 -9.58 -13.98
CA THR A 72 8.65 -9.69 -15.01
C THR A 72 9.27 -11.09 -15.13
N SER A 73 8.92 -12.02 -14.24
CA SER A 73 9.40 -13.41 -14.26
C SER A 73 8.35 -14.43 -13.78
N PHE A 74 8.62 -15.72 -14.00
CA PHE A 74 7.79 -16.86 -13.59
C PHE A 74 8.65 -18.04 -13.06
N ASP A 75 9.83 -17.73 -12.54
CA ASP A 75 10.85 -18.72 -12.20
C ASP A 75 10.45 -19.56 -10.98
N THR A 76 9.72 -18.96 -10.04
CA THR A 76 9.25 -19.63 -8.83
C THR A 76 7.75 -19.91 -8.86
N GLU A 77 7.29 -20.81 -7.98
CA GLU A 77 5.87 -21.12 -7.83
C GLU A 77 5.05 -19.89 -7.43
N SER A 78 5.58 -19.04 -6.55
CA SER A 78 4.89 -17.79 -6.17
C SER A 78 4.75 -16.85 -7.36
N ASP A 79 5.76 -16.77 -8.23
CA ASP A 79 5.69 -15.91 -9.43
C ASP A 79 4.63 -16.41 -10.39
N ARG A 80 4.57 -17.73 -10.62
CA ARG A 80 3.55 -18.35 -11.48
C ARG A 80 2.15 -18.06 -10.98
N ARG A 81 1.91 -18.13 -9.66
CA ARG A 81 0.62 -17.77 -9.06
C ARG A 81 0.27 -16.31 -9.29
N ARG A 82 1.21 -15.39 -9.08
CA ARG A 82 1.00 -13.95 -9.31
C ARG A 82 0.73 -13.64 -10.79
N VAL A 83 1.45 -14.28 -11.70
CA VAL A 83 1.23 -14.16 -13.15
C VAL A 83 -0.17 -14.64 -13.54
N LEU A 84 -0.64 -15.77 -13.00
CA LEU A 84 -2.01 -16.25 -13.25
C LEU A 84 -3.06 -15.30 -12.66
N GLU A 85 -2.85 -14.79 -11.46
CA GLU A 85 -3.73 -13.82 -10.81
C GLU A 85 -3.86 -12.53 -11.66
N GLN A 86 -2.73 -11.99 -12.10
CA GLN A 86 -2.68 -10.80 -12.95
C GLN A 86 -3.28 -11.06 -14.34
N SER A 87 -3.01 -12.22 -14.95
CA SER A 87 -3.64 -12.63 -16.22
C SER A 87 -5.17 -12.59 -16.12
N ARG A 88 -5.74 -13.14 -15.04
CA ARG A 88 -7.19 -13.12 -14.81
C ARG A 88 -7.71 -11.72 -14.52
N TYR A 89 -6.93 -10.92 -13.79
CA TYR A 89 -7.28 -9.53 -13.50
C TYR A 89 -7.42 -8.70 -14.78
N PHE A 90 -6.44 -8.78 -15.68
CA PHE A 90 -6.41 -8.02 -16.93
C PHE A 90 -7.19 -8.69 -18.07
N GLY A 91 -7.77 -9.87 -17.85
CA GLY A 91 -8.56 -10.58 -18.86
C GLY A 91 -7.72 -11.10 -20.03
N LEU A 92 -6.57 -11.69 -19.74
CA LEU A 92 -5.64 -12.21 -20.75
C LEU A 92 -5.87 -13.70 -20.98
N ASP A 93 -5.92 -14.09 -22.25
CA ASP A 93 -5.98 -15.50 -22.67
C ASP A 93 -4.63 -16.21 -22.50
N ASP A 94 -3.53 -15.46 -22.59
CA ASP A 94 -2.16 -15.96 -22.44
C ASP A 94 -1.44 -15.25 -21.30
N ALA A 95 -1.23 -15.97 -20.19
CA ALA A 95 -0.56 -15.45 -19.02
C ALA A 95 0.88 -14.97 -19.29
N ARG A 96 1.53 -15.42 -20.38
CA ARG A 96 2.86 -14.92 -20.78
C ARG A 96 2.84 -13.45 -21.16
N GLN A 97 1.68 -12.91 -21.57
CA GLN A 97 1.54 -11.49 -21.87
C GLN A 97 1.78 -10.60 -20.64
N VAL A 98 1.51 -11.10 -19.43
CA VAL A 98 1.86 -10.41 -18.18
C VAL A 98 3.35 -10.06 -18.16
N ILE A 99 4.21 -11.02 -18.53
CA ILE A 99 5.67 -10.85 -18.54
C ILE A 99 6.12 -9.85 -19.60
N VAL A 100 5.49 -9.90 -20.78
CA VAL A 100 5.80 -8.98 -21.88
C VAL A 100 5.50 -7.54 -21.44
N PHE A 101 4.28 -7.29 -20.96
CA PHE A 101 3.88 -5.96 -20.51
C PHE A 101 4.57 -5.53 -19.21
N GLY A 102 5.00 -6.46 -18.35
CA GLY A 102 5.82 -6.15 -17.18
C GLY A 102 7.19 -5.60 -17.55
N LYS A 103 7.81 -6.15 -18.60
CA LYS A 103 9.08 -5.62 -19.14
C LYS A 103 8.90 -4.26 -19.79
N GLU A 104 7.86 -4.10 -20.61
CA GLU A 104 7.51 -2.80 -21.21
C GLU A 104 7.24 -1.73 -20.14
N ALA A 105 6.56 -2.09 -19.06
CA ALA A 105 6.35 -1.21 -17.91
C ALA A 105 7.68 -0.80 -17.24
N GLY A 106 8.62 -1.75 -17.09
CA GLY A 106 9.95 -1.46 -16.55
C GLY A 106 10.75 -0.50 -17.42
N GLU A 107 10.71 -0.68 -18.75
CA GLU A 107 11.31 0.25 -19.71
C GLU A 107 10.66 1.64 -19.65
N PHE A 108 9.34 1.71 -19.51
CA PHE A 108 8.62 2.96 -19.32
C PHE A 108 9.08 3.72 -18.07
N VAL A 109 9.28 3.02 -16.94
CA VAL A 109 9.82 3.63 -15.71
C VAL A 109 11.25 4.09 -15.91
N ALA A 110 12.10 3.26 -16.52
CA ALA A 110 13.48 3.62 -16.81
C ALA A 110 13.56 4.91 -17.65
N GLU A 111 12.69 5.06 -18.65
CA GLU A 111 12.58 6.28 -19.45
C GLU A 111 12.13 7.49 -18.61
N LYS A 112 11.05 7.34 -17.84
CA LYS A 112 10.47 8.43 -17.03
C LYS A 112 11.41 8.90 -15.91
N LEU A 113 12.34 8.05 -15.48
CA LEU A 113 13.28 8.33 -14.39
C LEU A 113 14.73 8.51 -14.87
N LYS A 114 14.96 8.76 -16.17
CA LYS A 114 16.30 9.08 -16.72
C LYS A 114 16.94 10.31 -16.09
N LYS A 115 16.12 11.31 -15.76
CA LYS A 115 16.55 12.53 -15.08
C LYS A 115 16.37 12.36 -13.56
N PRO A 116 17.14 13.08 -12.73
CA PRO A 116 16.92 13.08 -11.28
C PRO A 116 15.47 13.45 -10.93
N PHE A 117 14.90 12.74 -9.96
CA PHE A 117 13.49 12.80 -9.60
C PHE A 117 13.31 12.96 -8.09
N THR A 118 12.08 13.20 -7.65
CA THR A 118 11.75 13.40 -6.23
C THR A 118 11.17 12.12 -5.63
N VAL A 119 11.63 11.77 -4.43
CA VAL A 119 11.16 10.60 -3.68
C VAL A 119 10.56 11.06 -2.36
N HIS A 120 9.35 10.59 -2.07
CA HIS A 120 8.69 10.76 -0.78
C HIS A 120 8.64 9.41 -0.07
N THR A 121 9.28 9.28 1.10
CA THR A 121 9.27 8.03 1.86
C THR A 121 9.31 8.26 3.36
N ALA A 122 8.68 7.36 4.11
CA ALA A 122 8.78 7.28 5.58
C ALA A 122 9.64 6.09 6.00
N PHE A 123 10.42 5.52 5.07
CA PHE A 123 11.25 4.32 5.26
C PHE A 123 10.49 3.10 5.81
N ALA A 124 9.17 3.06 5.61
CA ALA A 124 8.34 1.93 6.01
C ALA A 124 8.72 0.69 5.20
N ARG A 125 9.04 -0.41 5.88
CA ARG A 125 9.45 -1.66 5.24
C ARG A 125 8.33 -2.21 4.35
N ALA A 126 8.68 -2.45 3.09
CA ALA A 126 7.90 -3.19 2.13
C ALA A 126 8.40 -4.64 2.11
N GLN A 127 7.47 -5.58 1.93
CA GLN A 127 7.82 -6.98 1.78
C GLN A 127 8.70 -7.18 0.53
N GLY A 128 9.55 -8.21 0.50
CA GLY A 128 10.35 -8.56 -0.67
C GLY A 128 11.34 -9.68 -0.40
N ARG A 129 11.78 -10.34 -1.47
CA ARG A 129 12.70 -11.50 -1.40
C ARG A 129 14.18 -11.10 -1.35
N SER A 130 14.50 -9.83 -1.55
CA SER A 130 15.88 -9.34 -1.54
C SER A 130 16.46 -9.31 -0.13
N ARG A 131 17.77 -9.58 -0.02
CA ARG A 131 18.53 -9.46 1.25
C ARG A 131 18.42 -8.07 1.88
N LYS A 132 18.39 -7.01 1.05
CA LYS A 132 18.10 -5.65 1.50
C LYS A 132 16.57 -5.46 1.50
N PRO A 133 15.96 -5.10 2.64
CA PRO A 133 14.51 -4.87 2.69
C PRO A 133 14.13 -3.72 1.77
N ARG A 134 13.00 -3.88 1.08
CA ARG A 134 12.41 -2.79 0.29
C ARG A 134 11.78 -1.77 1.24
N ILE A 135 11.72 -0.52 0.84
CA ILE A 135 10.94 0.52 1.53
C ILE A 135 9.83 1.03 0.63
N TYR A 136 8.69 1.41 1.19
CA TYR A 136 7.66 2.05 0.38
C TYR A 136 8.01 3.51 0.06
N ALA A 137 7.68 3.96 -1.15
CA ALA A 137 7.88 5.33 -1.58
C ALA A 137 6.80 5.81 -2.57
N MET A 138 6.66 7.13 -2.68
CA MET A 138 6.00 7.80 -3.80
C MET A 138 7.08 8.50 -4.63
N VAL A 139 6.90 8.56 -5.94
CA VAL A 139 7.89 9.12 -6.86
C VAL A 139 7.23 10.15 -7.75
N GLU A 140 7.83 11.33 -7.80
CA GLU A 140 7.49 12.40 -8.74
C GLU A 140 8.65 12.55 -9.73
N THR A 141 8.35 12.45 -11.02
CA THR A 141 9.33 12.57 -12.10
C THR A 141 9.95 13.97 -12.17
N ALA A 142 11.02 14.14 -12.94
CA ALA A 142 11.66 15.44 -13.14
C ALA A 142 10.73 16.54 -13.70
N ASP A 143 9.64 16.14 -14.37
CA ASP A 143 8.65 17.04 -14.94
C ASP A 143 7.46 17.31 -13.98
N GLY A 144 7.53 16.82 -12.74
CA GLY A 144 6.49 17.00 -11.72
C GLY A 144 5.32 16.01 -11.84
N GLU A 145 5.43 14.97 -12.66
CA GLU A 145 4.38 13.95 -12.80
C GLU A 145 4.51 12.85 -11.75
N ASP A 146 3.39 12.44 -11.13
CA ASP A 146 3.32 11.28 -10.24
C ASP A 146 3.50 9.97 -11.05
N LEU A 147 4.51 9.17 -10.67
CA LEU A 147 4.83 7.92 -11.36
C LEU A 147 3.74 6.85 -11.22
N ALA A 148 3.11 6.73 -10.06
CA ALA A 148 2.04 5.74 -9.84
C ALA A 148 0.83 6.06 -10.73
N LYS A 149 0.48 7.35 -10.83
CA LYS A 149 -0.54 7.84 -11.79
C LYS A 149 -0.15 7.48 -13.23
N LEU A 150 1.10 7.77 -13.63
CA LEU A 150 1.57 7.53 -14.98
C LEU A 150 1.51 6.04 -15.37
N LEU A 151 1.86 5.15 -14.44
CA LEU A 151 1.78 3.70 -14.67
C LEU A 151 0.34 3.25 -14.92
N VAL A 152 -0.59 3.66 -14.07
CA VAL A 152 -2.01 3.27 -14.21
C VAL A 152 -2.62 3.88 -15.48
N GLU A 153 -2.39 5.18 -15.72
CA GLU A 153 -2.92 5.90 -16.89
C GLU A 153 -2.43 5.33 -18.23
N ASN A 154 -1.29 4.65 -18.24
CA ASN A 154 -0.73 4.00 -19.43
C ASN A 154 -0.94 2.48 -19.47
N GLY A 155 -1.68 1.91 -18.51
CA GLY A 155 -1.98 0.48 -18.47
C GLY A 155 -0.76 -0.38 -18.12
N TYR A 156 0.17 0.16 -17.32
CA TYR A 156 1.36 -0.54 -16.84
C TYR A 156 1.26 -0.93 -15.36
N ALA A 157 0.18 -0.54 -14.68
CA ALA A 157 -0.16 -1.03 -13.35
C ALA A 157 -1.66 -1.02 -13.13
N ARG A 158 -2.11 -1.81 -12.14
CA ARG A 158 -3.45 -1.73 -11.57
C ARG A 158 -3.42 -0.94 -10.26
N SER A 159 -4.55 -0.35 -9.88
CA SER A 159 -4.75 0.33 -8.60
C SER A 159 -4.84 -0.69 -7.46
N ARG A 160 -3.72 -1.33 -7.16
CA ARG A 160 -3.58 -2.35 -6.11
C ARG A 160 -2.26 -2.13 -5.38
N GLY A 161 -2.29 -1.99 -4.07
CA GLY A 161 -1.09 -1.83 -3.26
C GLY A 161 -1.40 -1.18 -1.93
N ILE A 162 -0.36 -0.93 -1.14
CA ILE A 162 -0.51 -0.20 0.12
C ILE A 162 -0.81 1.26 -0.21
N GLY A 163 -1.95 1.77 0.25
CA GLY A 163 -2.29 3.19 0.10
C GLY A 163 -1.78 4.03 1.26
N ARG A 164 -1.37 5.28 1.01
CA ARG A 164 -0.92 6.23 2.03
C ARG A 164 -1.32 7.65 1.67
N GLN A 165 -1.67 8.49 2.64
CA GLN A 165 -1.96 9.89 2.34
C GLN A 165 -0.82 10.57 1.56
N LEU A 166 -1.17 11.29 0.49
CA LEU A 166 -0.21 12.02 -0.35
C LEU A 166 0.37 13.24 0.39
N PRO A 167 1.56 13.74 0.01
CA PRO A 167 2.14 14.97 0.56
C PRO A 167 1.20 16.18 0.54
N GLY A 168 0.33 16.28 -0.48
CA GLY A 168 -0.69 17.33 -0.60
C GLY A 168 -1.93 17.17 0.29
N GLY A 169 -2.02 16.10 1.08
CA GLY A 169 -3.11 15.84 2.02
C GLY A 169 -4.25 14.96 1.49
N THR A 170 -4.29 14.68 0.18
CA THR A 170 -5.23 13.74 -0.44
C THR A 170 -5.18 12.40 0.26
N THR A 171 -6.34 11.90 0.69
CA THR A 171 -6.40 10.66 1.47
C THR A 171 -6.06 9.44 0.61
N ALA A 172 -5.61 8.36 1.26
CA ALA A 172 -5.33 7.11 0.56
C ALA A 172 -6.58 6.56 -0.16
N ASP A 173 -7.75 6.62 0.50
CA ASP A 173 -9.04 6.16 -0.07
C ASP A 173 -9.39 6.97 -1.33
N GLU A 174 -9.28 8.30 -1.26
CA GLU A 174 -9.56 9.21 -2.39
C GLU A 174 -8.60 9.00 -3.56
N TYR A 175 -7.30 8.86 -3.29
CA TYR A 175 -6.32 8.65 -4.34
C TYR A 175 -6.45 7.27 -4.99
N THR A 176 -6.78 6.24 -4.21
CA THR A 176 -7.07 4.90 -4.74
C THR A 176 -8.30 4.90 -5.65
N ALA A 177 -9.35 5.63 -5.27
CA ALA A 177 -10.52 5.81 -6.13
C ALA A 177 -10.16 6.50 -7.45
N PHE A 178 -9.35 7.57 -7.38
CA PHE A 178 -8.86 8.27 -8.57
C PHE A 178 -8.02 7.36 -9.49
N LEU A 179 -7.10 6.56 -8.93
CA LEU A 179 -6.34 5.59 -9.73
C LEU A 179 -7.25 4.52 -10.34
N THR A 180 -8.28 4.07 -9.63
CA THR A 180 -9.27 3.13 -10.17
C THR A 180 -10.00 3.71 -11.38
N ASP A 181 -10.36 4.99 -11.33
CA ASP A 181 -10.96 5.69 -12.49
C ASP A 181 -10.00 5.77 -13.68
N LEU A 182 -8.71 6.08 -13.42
CA LEU A 182 -7.68 6.08 -14.47
C LEU A 182 -7.44 4.69 -15.07
N GLU A 183 -7.50 3.66 -14.25
CA GLU A 183 -7.38 2.28 -14.70
C GLU A 183 -8.54 1.91 -15.64
N MET A 184 -9.77 2.32 -15.29
CA MET A 184 -10.93 2.15 -16.17
C MET A 184 -10.75 2.90 -17.50
N VAL A 185 -10.21 4.12 -17.47
CA VAL A 185 -9.89 4.88 -18.69
C VAL A 185 -8.83 4.16 -19.53
N ALA A 186 -7.77 3.63 -18.91
CA ALA A 186 -6.73 2.86 -19.60
C ALA A 186 -7.30 1.58 -20.23
N ALA A 187 -8.19 0.89 -19.52
CA ALA A 187 -8.89 -0.30 -20.01
C ALA A 187 -9.76 0.00 -21.23
N ILE A 188 -10.61 1.04 -21.16
CA ILE A 188 -11.47 1.48 -22.27
C ILE A 188 -10.62 1.88 -23.48
N LYS A 189 -9.50 2.57 -23.25
CA LYS A 189 -8.59 3.01 -24.30
C LYS A 189 -7.60 1.94 -24.76
N LYS A 190 -7.67 0.71 -24.22
CA LYS A 190 -6.79 -0.41 -24.59
C LYS A 190 -5.31 -0.05 -24.48
N LYS A 191 -4.91 0.68 -23.43
CA LYS A 191 -3.52 1.09 -23.20
C LYS A 191 -2.72 0.00 -22.47
N GLY A 192 -1.43 -0.13 -22.81
CA GLY A 192 -0.52 -1.07 -22.15
C GLY A 192 -1.07 -2.48 -22.15
N ILE A 193 -1.06 -3.15 -21.00
CA ILE A 193 -1.56 -4.52 -20.85
C ILE A 193 -3.04 -4.68 -21.24
N TRP A 194 -3.83 -3.61 -21.11
CA TRP A 194 -5.25 -3.63 -21.49
C TRP A 194 -5.47 -3.80 -23.00
N SER A 195 -4.45 -3.56 -23.82
CA SER A 195 -4.50 -3.81 -25.26
C SER A 195 -4.72 -5.28 -25.60
N ALA A 196 -4.26 -6.18 -24.73
CA ALA A 196 -4.38 -7.63 -24.88
C ALA A 196 -5.62 -8.22 -24.19
N THR A 197 -6.44 -7.39 -23.55
CA THR A 197 -7.64 -7.84 -22.83
C THR A 197 -8.69 -8.40 -23.77
N ASP A 198 -9.15 -9.62 -23.47
CA ASP A 198 -10.47 -10.11 -23.86
C ASP A 198 -11.52 -9.62 -22.86
N ALA A 199 -12.43 -8.77 -23.34
CA ALA A 199 -13.43 -8.14 -22.48
C ALA A 199 -14.52 -9.11 -22.03
N GLU A 200 -14.82 -10.13 -22.84
CA GLU A 200 -15.91 -11.08 -22.55
C GLU A 200 -15.51 -12.06 -21.44
N SER A 201 -14.22 -12.38 -21.30
CA SER A 201 -13.73 -13.30 -20.27
C SER A 201 -13.45 -12.65 -18.91
N ILE A 202 -13.30 -11.31 -18.80
CA ILE A 202 -12.93 -10.63 -17.54
C ILE A 202 -13.82 -11.06 -16.37
N ALA A 203 -15.14 -11.06 -16.55
CA ALA A 203 -16.08 -11.31 -15.46
C ALA A 203 -15.92 -12.73 -14.89
N ASP A 204 -15.77 -13.72 -15.77
CA ASP A 204 -15.60 -15.12 -15.41
C ASP A 204 -14.20 -15.41 -14.85
N LEU A 205 -13.15 -14.85 -15.46
CA LEU A 205 -11.77 -14.99 -14.97
C LEU A 205 -11.61 -14.40 -13.56
N ARG A 206 -12.16 -13.20 -13.32
CA ARG A 206 -12.13 -12.59 -11.98
C ARG A 206 -13.04 -13.31 -10.99
N ARG A 207 -14.14 -13.95 -11.43
CA ARG A 207 -14.96 -14.81 -10.56
C ARG A 207 -14.15 -16.03 -10.11
N LYS A 208 -13.50 -16.72 -11.04
CA LYS A 208 -12.64 -17.87 -10.74
C LYS A 208 -11.54 -17.53 -9.75
N GLN A 209 -10.89 -16.38 -9.90
CA GLN A 209 -9.89 -15.92 -8.92
C GLN A 209 -10.48 -15.81 -7.50
N ARG A 210 -11.65 -15.19 -7.35
CA ARG A 210 -12.31 -15.04 -6.05
C ARG A 210 -12.73 -16.36 -5.43
N GLU A 211 -13.09 -17.35 -6.26
CA GLU A 211 -13.43 -18.70 -5.80
C GLU A 211 -12.18 -19.43 -5.27
N GLU A 212 -11.08 -19.42 -6.03
CA GLU A 212 -9.80 -20.01 -5.59
C GLU A 212 -9.26 -19.33 -4.31
N ASP A 213 -9.36 -18.00 -4.21
CA ASP A 213 -8.96 -17.26 -3.00
C ASP A 213 -9.82 -17.66 -1.79
N ARG A 214 -11.11 -17.90 -1.98
CA ARG A 214 -12.00 -18.35 -0.90
C ARG A 214 -11.63 -19.75 -0.41
N GLU A 215 -11.43 -20.68 -1.34
CA GLU A 215 -11.04 -22.06 -1.02
C GLU A 215 -9.69 -22.10 -0.29
N LEU A 216 -8.71 -21.33 -0.75
CA LEU A 216 -7.40 -21.22 -0.10
C LEU A 216 -7.52 -20.67 1.32
N ASN A 217 -8.30 -19.60 1.51
CA ASN A 217 -8.53 -18.99 2.82
C ASN A 217 -9.27 -19.93 3.78
N GLU A 218 -10.23 -20.70 3.29
CA GLU A 218 -10.91 -21.73 4.08
C GLU A 218 -9.93 -22.84 4.48
N ALA A 219 -9.14 -23.36 3.53
CA ALA A 219 -8.14 -24.39 3.81
C ALA A 219 -7.11 -23.94 4.87
N LEU A 220 -6.63 -22.69 4.79
CA LEU A 220 -5.70 -22.12 5.77
C LEU A 220 -6.35 -21.97 7.16
N ARG A 221 -7.64 -21.64 7.25
CA ARG A 221 -8.38 -21.57 8.52
C ARG A 221 -8.55 -22.95 9.18
N PHE A 222 -8.74 -24.01 8.39
CA PHE A 222 -8.89 -25.37 8.90
C PHE A 222 -7.55 -26.04 9.27
N GLY A 223 -6.44 -25.64 8.62
CA GLY A 223 -5.11 -26.23 8.80
C GLY A 223 -4.28 -25.73 9.99
N VAL A 224 -4.90 -25.16 11.03
CA VAL A 224 -4.30 -24.50 12.21
C VAL A 224 -2.82 -24.84 12.48
N PHE A 225 -1.94 -23.94 12.05
CA PHE A 225 -0.80 -23.49 12.84
C PHE A 225 -0.91 -21.97 12.95
N SER A 226 -1.54 -21.48 14.02
CA SER A 226 -1.25 -20.12 14.47
C SER A 226 0.16 -20.17 15.04
N SER A 227 1.16 -19.90 14.21
CA SER A 227 2.55 -19.71 14.68
C SER A 227 2.70 -18.45 15.52
N VAL A 228 1.66 -17.61 15.57
CA VAL A 228 1.57 -16.47 16.46
C VAL A 228 0.98 -16.93 17.79
N SER A 229 1.82 -16.94 18.81
CA SER A 229 1.47 -17.13 20.21
C SER A 229 2.03 -15.96 21.03
N GLU A 230 1.59 -15.80 22.27
CA GLU A 230 2.20 -14.85 23.22
C GLU A 230 3.72 -15.07 23.34
N GLU A 231 4.20 -16.29 23.09
CA GLU A 231 5.62 -16.68 23.15
C GLU A 231 6.43 -16.29 21.90
N SER A 232 5.78 -15.86 20.81
CA SER A 232 6.43 -15.43 19.56
C SER A 232 5.63 -14.30 18.90
N PRO A 233 5.68 -13.08 19.46
CA PRO A 233 4.90 -11.95 18.96
C PRO A 233 5.36 -11.49 17.57
N LEU A 234 4.40 -11.10 16.73
CA LEU A 234 4.70 -10.49 15.42
C LEU A 234 5.27 -9.08 15.58
N SER A 235 6.27 -8.75 14.76
CA SER A 235 6.81 -7.39 14.69
C SER A 235 5.86 -6.46 13.92
N LEU A 236 5.31 -5.44 14.58
CA LEU A 236 4.40 -4.47 13.96
C LEU A 236 5.01 -3.74 12.76
N ASN A 237 6.31 -3.51 12.78
CA ASN A 237 7.04 -2.75 11.76
C ASN A 237 7.66 -3.63 10.66
N GLU A 238 7.71 -4.94 10.86
CA GLU A 238 8.38 -5.85 9.92
C GLU A 238 7.48 -6.94 9.35
N ALA A 239 6.40 -7.32 10.05
CA ALA A 239 5.50 -8.38 9.62
C ALA A 239 4.92 -8.09 8.21
N SER A 240 4.76 -9.15 7.42
CA SER A 240 4.00 -9.14 6.19
C SER A 240 2.51 -8.89 6.47
N ALA A 241 1.77 -8.45 5.45
CA ALA A 241 0.33 -8.29 5.53
C ALA A 241 -0.35 -9.66 5.77
N GLU A 242 0.23 -10.73 5.24
CA GLU A 242 -0.18 -12.11 5.41
C GLU A 242 0.05 -12.59 6.85
N GLU A 243 1.18 -12.29 7.46
CA GLU A 243 1.43 -12.55 8.89
C GLU A 243 0.46 -11.74 9.77
N LEU A 244 0.24 -10.46 9.46
CA LEU A 244 -0.73 -9.64 10.21
C LEU A 244 -2.16 -10.20 10.15
N GLN A 245 -2.54 -10.83 9.04
CA GLN A 245 -3.86 -11.46 8.88
C GLN A 245 -4.08 -12.70 9.75
N GLN A 246 -3.00 -13.25 10.34
CA GLN A 246 -3.11 -14.33 11.32
C GLN A 246 -3.67 -13.81 12.66
N LEU A 247 -3.63 -12.50 12.90
CA LEU A 247 -4.18 -11.89 14.10
C LEU A 247 -5.71 -11.84 14.06
N GLN A 248 -6.35 -12.20 15.18
CA GLN A 248 -7.80 -12.23 15.27
C GLN A 248 -8.41 -10.84 15.00
N GLY A 249 -9.27 -10.77 13.98
CA GLY A 249 -9.96 -9.53 13.61
C GLY A 249 -9.16 -8.62 12.66
N ILE A 250 -7.99 -9.06 12.19
CA ILE A 250 -7.24 -8.37 11.14
C ILE A 250 -7.45 -9.08 9.81
N GLY A 251 -8.22 -8.46 8.91
CA GLY A 251 -8.32 -8.87 7.51
C GLY A 251 -7.33 -8.10 6.62
N GLN A 252 -7.23 -8.47 5.34
CA GLN A 252 -6.34 -7.83 4.36
C GLN A 252 -6.37 -6.30 4.41
N GLU A 253 -7.55 -5.69 4.38
CA GLU A 253 -7.67 -4.22 4.42
C GLU A 253 -7.05 -3.59 5.69
N LEU A 254 -7.22 -4.22 6.85
CA LEU A 254 -6.63 -3.73 8.09
C LEU A 254 -5.12 -3.96 8.09
N ALA A 255 -4.64 -5.10 7.61
CA ALA A 255 -3.22 -5.39 7.45
C ALA A 255 -2.52 -4.37 6.53
N ASP A 256 -3.19 -3.97 5.45
CA ASP A 256 -2.68 -2.96 4.52
C ASP A 256 -2.62 -1.58 5.18
N ARG A 257 -3.66 -1.19 5.93
CA ARG A 257 -3.66 0.08 6.67
C ARG A 257 -2.61 0.11 7.79
N ILE A 258 -2.39 -1.02 8.49
CA ILE A 258 -1.30 -1.15 9.47
C ILE A 258 0.04 -0.92 8.76
N THR A 259 0.27 -1.60 7.64
CA THR A 259 1.50 -1.47 6.85
C THR A 259 1.70 -0.03 6.35
N ALA A 260 0.64 0.61 5.88
CA ALA A 260 0.65 2.01 5.44
C ALA A 260 1.02 2.99 6.55
N ALA A 261 0.55 2.74 7.77
CA ALA A 261 0.75 3.64 8.90
C ALA A 261 2.15 3.54 9.49
N ARG A 262 2.94 2.51 9.16
CA ARG A 262 4.31 2.32 9.66
C ARG A 262 5.21 3.57 9.45
N PRO A 263 6.24 3.72 10.30
CA PRO A 263 6.56 2.92 11.50
C PRO A 263 5.76 3.30 12.76
N PHE A 264 5.56 2.36 13.66
CA PHE A 264 4.95 2.51 15.00
C PHE A 264 6.01 2.51 16.10
N GLY A 265 5.89 3.42 17.08
CA GLY A 265 6.73 3.46 18.28
C GLY A 265 6.25 2.55 19.41
N SER A 266 4.95 2.21 19.43
CA SER A 266 4.35 1.32 20.43
C SER A 266 3.12 0.60 19.86
N VAL A 267 2.66 -0.44 20.56
CA VAL A 267 1.43 -1.18 20.18
C VAL A 267 0.19 -0.27 20.21
N ASP A 268 0.14 0.69 21.16
CA ASP A 268 -0.98 1.62 21.30
C ASP A 268 -1.16 2.56 20.11
N GLU A 269 -0.08 2.82 19.36
CA GLU A 269 -0.18 3.60 18.13
C GLU A 269 -0.99 2.90 17.03
N LEU A 270 -1.33 1.61 17.16
CA LEU A 270 -2.27 0.95 16.25
C LEU A 270 -3.66 1.59 16.28
N LEU A 271 -4.04 2.30 17.34
CA LEU A 271 -5.29 3.09 17.39
C LEU A 271 -5.33 4.22 16.35
N ARG A 272 -4.18 4.58 15.75
CA ARG A 272 -4.13 5.52 14.61
C ARG A 272 -4.59 4.92 13.29
N VAL A 273 -4.70 3.60 13.22
CA VAL A 273 -5.14 2.89 12.03
C VAL A 273 -6.66 2.91 12.00
N LYS A 274 -7.25 3.61 11.03
CA LYS A 274 -8.70 3.63 10.82
C LYS A 274 -9.24 2.19 10.78
N GLY A 275 -10.20 1.87 11.65
CA GLY A 275 -10.79 0.53 11.77
C GLY A 275 -10.22 -0.34 12.89
N ILE A 276 -9.12 0.08 13.54
CA ILE A 276 -8.64 -0.51 14.79
C ILE A 276 -9.11 0.35 15.95
N GLY A 277 -9.91 -0.24 16.84
CA GLY A 277 -10.30 0.37 18.11
C GLY A 277 -9.82 -0.45 19.29
N GLU A 278 -10.09 0.05 20.50
CA GLU A 278 -9.70 -0.58 21.78
C GLU A 278 -10.05 -2.08 21.86
N ALA A 279 -11.23 -2.46 21.35
CA ALA A 279 -11.69 -3.84 21.36
C ALA A 279 -10.86 -4.77 20.45
N THR A 280 -10.41 -4.27 19.30
CA THR A 280 -9.52 -5.03 18.41
C THR A 280 -8.12 -5.07 18.99
N LEU A 281 -7.63 -3.92 19.49
CA LEU A 281 -6.31 -3.80 20.10
C LEU A 281 -6.12 -4.77 21.27
N THR A 282 -7.12 -4.86 22.17
CA THR A 282 -7.09 -5.76 23.33
C THR A 282 -6.98 -7.24 22.92
N LYS A 283 -7.52 -7.62 21.76
CA LYS A 283 -7.50 -9.01 21.27
C LYS A 283 -6.19 -9.42 20.60
N ILE A 284 -5.43 -8.45 20.11
CA ILE A 284 -4.19 -8.70 19.33
C ILE A 284 -2.92 -8.30 20.10
N ARG A 285 -3.08 -7.67 21.27
CA ARG A 285 -1.98 -7.33 22.17
C ARG A 285 -1.50 -8.63 22.85
N PRO A 286 -0.18 -8.85 22.95
CA PRO A 286 0.39 -9.97 23.72
C PRO A 286 0.17 -9.82 25.22
#